data_AF-A0A9D2U859-F1
#
_entry.id   AF-A0A9D2U859-F1
#
_cell.length_a   1.000
_cell.length_b   1.000
_cell.length_c   1.000
_cell.angle_alpha   90.00
_cell.angle_beta   90.00
_cell.angle_gamma   90.00
#
_symmetry.space_group_name_H-M   'P 1'
#
loop_
_entity.id
_entity.type
_entity.pdbx_description
1 polymer ?
#
loop_
_entity_poly.entity_id
_entity_poly.type
_entity_poly.pdbx_seq_one_letter_code
_entity_poly.pdbx_strand_id
1 'polypeptide(L)'
;MQITSTPVTIMFVIYIAAMLLIGWLGYRSTRDLSDYILGGRKLGAFVVALAAGASDMSGWLLMGLPGEVYTVGISASWIAIGLIMGAYLNWRFVAARLRVYTERSVDALTLPDFFSNRFNDRTNILRIVSAVVILVFFTLYCASGVVAGARLFESMFGMQYESALWLGAFCTIAYVFIGGFLAVSWTDTV
;
A
#
# COMPACT_ATOMS: atom_id res chain seq x y z
N MET A 1 -31.24 12.47 -7.71
CA MET A 1 -30.43 11.91 -8.82
C MET A 1 -30.08 10.48 -8.41
N GLN A 2 -30.49 9.44 -9.13
CA GLN A 2 -30.13 8.06 -8.77
C GLN A 2 -28.65 7.84 -9.11
N ILE A 3 -27.80 7.76 -8.09
CA ILE A 3 -26.34 7.85 -8.25
C ILE A 3 -25.71 6.48 -8.60
N THR A 4 -26.42 5.36 -8.36
CA THR A 4 -25.91 4.01 -8.63
C THR A 4 -26.89 3.13 -9.40
N SER A 5 -26.37 2.42 -10.40
CA SER A 5 -27.07 1.34 -11.08
C SER A 5 -26.98 0.05 -10.24
N THR A 6 -28.06 -0.73 -10.18
CA THR A 6 -28.11 -2.01 -9.45
C THR A 6 -26.92 -2.94 -9.74
N PRO A 7 -26.40 -3.05 -10.99
CA PRO A 7 -25.21 -3.86 -11.28
C PRO A 7 -23.94 -3.38 -10.57
N VAL A 8 -23.71 -2.06 -10.48
CA VAL A 8 -22.52 -1.49 -9.82
C VAL A 8 -22.51 -1.84 -8.34
N THR A 9 -23.65 -1.70 -7.68
CA THR A 9 -23.78 -2.06 -6.26
C THR A 9 -23.53 -3.55 -6.02
N ILE A 10 -24.07 -4.42 -6.87
CA ILE A 10 -23.86 -5.88 -6.76
C ILE A 10 -22.37 -6.23 -6.95
N MET A 11 -21.72 -5.69 -7.99
CA MET A 11 -20.28 -5.92 -8.22
C MET A 11 -19.45 -5.43 -7.03
N PHE A 12 -19.79 -4.27 -6.48
CA PHE A 12 -19.10 -3.69 -5.33
C PHE A 12 -19.22 -4.58 -4.08
N VAL A 13 -20.41 -5.10 -3.79
CA VAL A 13 -20.64 -6.01 -2.65
C VAL A 13 -19.87 -7.32 -2.84
N ILE A 14 -19.88 -7.90 -4.03
CA ILE A 14 -19.12 -9.13 -4.34
C ILE A 14 -17.62 -8.88 -4.14
N TYR A 15 -17.11 -7.75 -4.63
CA TYR A 15 -15.71 -7.37 -4.49
C TYR A 15 -15.31 -7.25 -3.01
N ILE A 16 -16.07 -6.51 -2.20
CA ILE A 16 -15.80 -6.36 -0.76
C ILE A 16 -15.85 -7.70 -0.03
N ALA A 17 -16.83 -8.56 -0.34
CA ALA A 17 -16.92 -9.89 0.26
C ALA A 17 -15.70 -10.77 -0.08
N ALA A 18 -15.22 -10.72 -1.33
CA ALA A 18 -14.01 -11.42 -1.75
C ALA A 18 -12.76 -10.89 -1.01
N MET A 19 -12.62 -9.57 -0.87
CA MET A 19 -11.52 -8.95 -0.14
C MET A 19 -11.49 -9.36 1.34
N LEU A 20 -12.65 -9.35 2.01
CA LEU A 20 -12.76 -9.79 3.40
C LEU A 20 -12.43 -11.28 3.57
N LEU A 21 -12.84 -12.13 2.63
CA LEU A 21 -12.50 -13.55 2.62
C LEU A 21 -10.98 -13.76 2.53
N ILE A 22 -10.32 -13.08 1.60
CA ILE A 22 -8.87 -13.13 1.44
C ILE A 22 -8.17 -12.64 2.71
N GLY A 23 -8.66 -11.54 3.29
CA GLY A 23 -8.17 -11.00 4.56
C GLY A 23 -8.23 -12.01 5.70
N TRP A 24 -9.37 -12.69 5.84
CA TRP A 24 -9.57 -13.73 6.85
C TRP A 24 -8.66 -14.95 6.64
N LEU A 25 -8.47 -15.38 5.39
CA LEU A 25 -7.54 -16.47 5.05
C LEU A 25 -6.09 -16.10 5.38
N GLY A 26 -5.69 -14.86 5.08
CA GLY A 26 -4.36 -14.33 5.41
C GLY A 26 -4.12 -14.24 6.91
N TYR A 27 -5.11 -13.76 7.67
CA TYR A 27 -5.07 -13.75 9.14
C TYR A 27 -4.83 -15.15 9.72
N ARG A 28 -5.56 -16.16 9.22
CA ARG A 28 -5.42 -17.55 9.69
C ARG A 28 -4.06 -18.18 9.37
N SER A 29 -3.35 -17.63 8.38
CA SER A 29 -2.01 -18.08 7.97
C SER A 29 -0.89 -17.43 8.81
N THR A 30 -1.18 -16.31 9.48
CA THR A 30 -0.18 -15.53 10.21
C THR A 30 0.00 -16.07 11.63
N ARG A 31 1.23 -16.52 11.97
CA ARG A 31 1.53 -17.10 13.29
C ARG A 31 2.55 -16.32 14.11
N ASP A 32 3.45 -15.60 13.45
CA ASP A 32 4.49 -14.81 14.09
C ASP A 32 4.69 -13.45 13.41
N LEU A 33 5.63 -12.65 13.92
CA LEU A 33 5.92 -11.31 13.42
C LEU A 33 6.50 -11.31 12.00
N SER A 34 7.26 -12.34 11.61
CA SER A 34 7.82 -12.46 10.27
C SER A 34 6.73 -12.79 9.25
N ASP A 35 5.77 -13.64 9.62
CA ASP A 35 4.57 -13.89 8.84
C ASP A 35 3.73 -12.60 8.71
N TYR A 36 3.58 -11.84 9.79
CA TYR A 36 2.78 -10.61 9.79
C TYR A 36 3.41 -9.50 8.94
N ILE A 37 4.74 -9.31 9.00
CA ILE A 37 5.44 -8.21 8.30
C ILE A 37 5.84 -8.59 6.87
N LEU A 38 6.22 -9.85 6.60
CA LEU A 38 6.79 -10.27 5.32
C LEU A 38 6.05 -11.46 4.67
N GLY A 39 4.92 -11.91 5.23
CA GLY A 39 4.21 -13.09 4.73
C GLY A 39 5.07 -14.36 4.78
N GLY A 40 6.03 -14.41 5.72
CA GLY A 40 6.98 -15.51 5.88
C GLY A 40 7.93 -15.68 4.70
N ARG A 41 7.99 -14.71 3.77
CA ARG A 41 8.74 -14.76 2.51
C ARG A 41 8.34 -15.93 1.60
N LYS A 42 7.08 -16.40 1.72
CA LYS A 42 6.54 -17.52 0.94
C LYS A 42 5.81 -17.08 -0.33
N LEU A 43 5.65 -15.77 -0.53
CA LEU A 43 4.96 -15.20 -1.69
C LEU A 43 5.81 -15.35 -2.95
N GLY A 44 5.16 -15.80 -4.03
CA GLY A 44 5.80 -15.90 -5.34
C GLY A 44 6.09 -14.52 -5.95
N ALA A 45 7.07 -14.46 -6.86
CA ALA A 45 7.53 -13.21 -7.47
C ALA A 45 6.41 -12.39 -8.14
N PHE A 46 5.41 -13.06 -8.73
CA PHE A 46 4.25 -12.41 -9.35
C PHE A 46 3.39 -11.64 -8.34
N VAL A 47 3.02 -12.29 -7.23
CA VAL A 47 2.20 -11.68 -6.16
C VAL A 47 2.96 -10.51 -5.53
N VAL A 48 4.26 -10.66 -5.28
CA VAL A 48 5.09 -9.59 -4.72
C VAL A 48 5.20 -8.40 -5.68
N ALA A 49 5.35 -8.65 -6.99
CA ALA A 49 5.44 -7.59 -7.99
C ALA A 49 4.13 -6.81 -8.13
N LEU A 50 2.99 -7.51 -8.17
CA LEU A 50 1.68 -6.86 -8.21
C LEU A 50 1.36 -6.12 -6.92
N ALA A 51 1.64 -6.71 -5.76
CA ALA A 51 1.47 -6.03 -4.48
C ALA A 51 2.31 -4.76 -4.38
N ALA A 52 3.58 -4.82 -4.78
CA ALA A 52 4.44 -3.65 -4.82
C ALA A 52 3.90 -2.57 -5.78
N GLY A 53 3.39 -2.98 -6.95
CA GLY A 53 2.79 -2.06 -7.93
C GLY A 53 1.50 -1.42 -7.43
N ALA A 54 0.57 -2.20 -6.88
CA ALA A 54 -0.69 -1.70 -6.34
C ALA A 54 -0.47 -0.75 -5.15
N SER A 55 0.47 -1.10 -4.26
CA SER A 55 0.86 -0.25 -3.13
C SER A 55 1.45 1.10 -3.56
N ASP A 56 2.21 1.13 -4.67
CA ASP A 56 2.74 2.36 -5.28
C ASP A 56 1.64 3.15 -6.03
N MET A 57 0.71 2.44 -6.66
CA MET A 57 -0.42 2.98 -7.42
C MET A 57 -1.66 3.18 -6.53
N SER A 58 -1.57 4.09 -5.57
CA SER A 58 -2.68 4.38 -4.65
C SER A 58 -3.69 5.40 -5.21
N GLY A 59 -4.53 5.98 -4.33
CA GLY A 59 -5.52 7.00 -4.68
C GLY A 59 -4.95 8.21 -5.44
N TRP A 60 -3.63 8.44 -5.40
CA TRP A 60 -2.97 9.45 -6.21
C TRP A 60 -3.09 9.16 -7.72
N LEU A 61 -3.06 7.91 -8.16
CA LEU A 61 -3.19 7.57 -9.58
C LEU A 61 -4.63 7.75 -10.06
N LEU A 62 -5.61 7.48 -9.17
CA LEU A 62 -7.03 7.58 -9.50
C LEU A 62 -7.55 9.02 -9.47
N MET A 63 -7.07 9.84 -8.54
CA MET A 63 -7.55 11.22 -8.34
C MET A 63 -6.49 12.27 -8.70
N GLY A 64 -5.25 12.06 -8.28
CA GLY A 64 -4.16 13.02 -8.41
C GLY A 64 -3.69 13.19 -9.85
N LEU A 65 -3.29 12.10 -10.51
CA LEU A 65 -2.76 12.16 -11.88
C LEU A 65 -3.79 12.68 -12.89
N PRO A 66 -5.08 12.23 -12.90
CA PRO A 66 -6.09 12.83 -13.77
C PRO A 66 -6.36 14.29 -13.46
N GLY A 67 -6.31 14.69 -12.17
CA GLY A 67 -6.42 16.09 -11.76
C GLY A 67 -5.29 16.94 -12.33
N GLU A 68 -4.05 16.44 -12.31
CA GLU A 68 -2.89 17.12 -12.88
C GLU A 68 -2.92 17.18 -14.42
N VAL A 69 -3.37 16.10 -15.06
CA VAL A 69 -3.59 16.09 -16.52
C VAL A 69 -4.69 17.08 -16.89
N TYR A 70 -5.72 17.25 -16.07
CA TYR A 70 -6.79 18.22 -16.32
C TYR A 70 -6.29 19.66 -16.24
N THR A 71 -5.35 19.98 -15.33
CA THR A 71 -4.82 21.34 -15.14
C THR A 71 -3.70 21.69 -16.11
N VAL A 72 -2.76 20.77 -16.35
CA VAL A 72 -1.53 21.02 -17.13
C VAL A 72 -1.57 20.37 -18.52
N GLY A 73 -2.53 19.50 -18.78
CA GLY A 73 -2.70 18.81 -20.06
C GLY A 73 -1.78 17.60 -20.21
N ILE A 74 -1.57 17.18 -21.46
CA ILE A 74 -0.88 15.93 -21.80
C ILE A 74 0.61 15.92 -21.38
N SER A 75 1.20 17.08 -21.08
CA SER A 75 2.56 17.15 -20.55
C SER A 75 2.72 16.41 -19.22
N ALA A 76 1.65 16.28 -18.43
CA ALA A 76 1.65 15.48 -17.20
C ALA A 76 1.92 13.98 -17.45
N SER A 77 1.72 13.48 -18.67
CA SER A 77 2.06 12.09 -19.05
C SER A 77 3.54 11.76 -18.90
N TRP A 78 4.43 12.77 -18.84
CA TRP A 78 5.84 12.55 -18.51
C TRP A 78 6.04 11.90 -17.14
N ILE A 79 5.10 12.09 -16.20
CA ILE A 79 5.13 11.42 -14.89
C ILE A 79 5.08 9.91 -15.08
N ALA A 80 4.20 9.39 -15.94
CA ALA A 80 4.08 7.95 -16.19
C ALA A 80 5.36 7.36 -16.79
N ILE A 81 5.96 8.05 -17.76
CA ILE A 81 7.23 7.62 -18.39
C ILE A 81 8.36 7.61 -17.35
N GLY A 82 8.46 8.67 -16.55
CA GLY A 82 9.44 8.78 -15.47
C GLY A 82 9.30 7.69 -14.42
N LEU A 83 8.06 7.37 -14.02
CA LEU A 83 7.78 6.30 -13.06
C LEU A 83 8.17 4.92 -13.59
N ILE A 84 7.81 4.60 -14.83
CA ILE A 84 8.16 3.30 -15.44
C ILE A 84 9.69 3.13 -15.47
N MET A 85 10.41 4.14 -15.95
CA MET A 85 11.87 4.08 -16.00
C MET A 85 12.48 4.04 -14.60
N GLY A 86 12.02 4.89 -13.69
CA GLY A 86 12.51 4.98 -12.32
C GLY A 86 12.31 3.67 -11.55
N ALA A 87 11.10 3.09 -11.63
CA ALA A 87 10.79 1.81 -11.03
C ALA A 87 11.68 0.70 -11.60
N TYR A 88 11.82 0.62 -12.93
CA TYR A 88 12.70 -0.37 -13.56
C TYR A 88 14.15 -0.27 -13.07
N LEU A 89 14.73 0.93 -13.07
CA LEU A 89 16.11 1.14 -12.63
C LEU A 89 16.27 0.85 -11.14
N ASN A 90 15.31 1.24 -10.30
CA ASN A 90 15.32 0.94 -8.87
C ASN A 90 15.32 -0.58 -8.62
N TRP A 91 14.43 -1.32 -9.28
CA TRP A 91 14.39 -2.78 -9.17
C TRP A 91 15.68 -3.43 -9.68
N ARG A 92 16.22 -2.93 -10.81
CA ARG A 92 17.43 -3.48 -11.42
C ARG A 92 18.68 -3.28 -10.56
N PHE A 93 18.85 -2.11 -9.94
CA PHE A 93 20.09 -1.75 -9.27
C PHE A 93 20.03 -1.85 -7.74
N VAL A 94 18.87 -1.61 -7.14
CA VAL A 94 18.74 -1.50 -5.68
C VAL A 94 18.14 -2.77 -5.08
N ALA A 95 17.01 -3.27 -5.60
CA ALA A 95 16.22 -4.32 -4.94
C ALA A 95 17.02 -5.59 -4.63
N ALA A 96 17.70 -6.17 -5.64
CA ALA A 96 18.47 -7.39 -5.46
C ALA A 96 19.64 -7.21 -4.46
N ARG A 97 20.34 -6.07 -4.53
CA ARG A 97 21.44 -5.77 -3.62
C ARG A 97 20.93 -5.59 -2.19
N LEU A 98 19.85 -4.83 -2.02
CA LEU A 98 19.22 -4.60 -0.73
C LEU A 98 18.85 -5.92 -0.06
N ARG A 99 18.23 -6.87 -0.80
CA ARG A 99 17.89 -8.18 -0.25
C ARG A 99 19.11 -8.92 0.31
N VAL A 100 20.18 -9.04 -0.48
CA VAL A 100 21.43 -9.70 -0.03
C VAL A 100 22.00 -9.04 1.22
N TYR A 101 21.93 -7.71 1.32
CA TYR A 101 22.42 -7.00 2.50
C TYR A 101 21.52 -7.15 3.73
N THR A 102 20.20 -7.23 3.55
CA THR A 102 19.27 -7.48 4.68
C THR A 102 19.55 -8.84 5.33
N GLU A 103 19.76 -9.89 4.54
CA GLU A 103 20.10 -11.24 5.04
C GLU A 103 21.39 -11.22 5.86
N ARG A 104 22.42 -10.52 5.38
CA ARG A 104 23.71 -10.38 6.09
C ARG A 104 23.62 -9.52 7.36
N SER A 105 22.59 -8.68 7.49
CA SER A 105 22.44 -7.72 8.58
C SER A 105 21.45 -8.21 9.62
N VAL A 106 21.64 -9.44 10.11
CA VAL A 106 20.75 -10.12 11.07
C VAL A 106 19.34 -10.32 10.50
N ASP A 107 19.26 -10.62 9.20
CA ASP A 107 18.00 -10.84 8.48
C ASP A 107 16.93 -9.77 8.77
N ALA A 108 17.34 -8.50 8.72
CA ALA A 108 16.53 -7.36 9.11
C ALA A 108 15.16 -7.36 8.42
N LEU A 109 14.10 -7.19 9.21
CA LEU A 109 12.71 -7.18 8.74
C LEU A 109 12.26 -5.80 8.24
N THR A 110 12.90 -4.73 8.70
CA THR A 110 12.53 -3.34 8.39
C THR A 110 13.73 -2.51 7.92
N LEU A 111 13.48 -1.41 7.20
CA LEU A 111 14.54 -0.48 6.77
C LEU A 111 15.29 0.17 7.95
N PRO A 112 14.61 0.66 9.01
CA PRO A 112 15.30 1.19 10.19
C PRO A 112 16.22 0.15 10.86
N ASP A 113 15.77 -1.11 10.98
CA ASP A 113 16.59 -2.20 11.51
C ASP A 113 17.78 -2.49 10.60
N PHE A 114 17.54 -2.52 9.29
CA PHE A 114 18.59 -2.71 8.29
C PHE A 114 19.66 -1.63 8.43
N PHE A 115 19.30 -0.35 8.51
CA PHE A 115 20.28 0.73 8.65
C PHE A 115 21.04 0.63 9.97
N SER A 116 20.35 0.40 11.09
CA SER A 116 20.99 0.23 12.39
C SER A 116 22.03 -0.90 12.38
N ASN A 117 21.66 -2.06 11.84
CA ASN A 117 22.52 -3.24 11.78
C ASN A 117 23.66 -3.06 10.76
N ARG A 118 23.37 -2.52 9.58
CA ARG A 118 24.34 -2.33 8.50
C ARG A 118 25.47 -1.37 8.87
N PHE A 119 25.17 -0.37 9.69
CA PHE A 119 26.14 0.62 10.17
C PHE A 119 26.66 0.33 11.59
N ASN A 120 26.27 -0.80 12.20
CA ASN A 120 26.62 -1.16 13.58
C ASN A 120 26.31 -0.04 14.58
N ASP A 121 25.17 0.64 14.41
CA ASP A 121 24.74 1.73 15.29
C ASP A 121 24.39 1.18 16.68
N ARG A 122 25.26 1.46 17.65
CA ARG A 122 25.07 1.09 19.06
C ARG A 122 24.15 2.04 19.82
N THR A 123 23.89 3.23 19.27
CA THR A 123 23.09 4.29 19.90
C THR A 123 21.62 4.24 19.48
N ASN A 124 21.26 3.43 18.47
CA ASN A 124 19.93 3.35 17.85
C ASN A 124 19.42 4.66 17.23
N ILE A 125 20.26 5.67 17.05
CA ILE A 125 19.86 6.96 16.47
C ILE A 125 19.39 6.77 15.02
N LEU A 126 20.09 5.96 14.22
CA LEU A 126 19.70 5.68 12.84
C LEU A 126 18.32 5.02 12.77
N ARG A 127 18.07 4.05 13.65
CA ARG A 127 16.76 3.39 13.75
C ARG A 127 15.66 4.39 14.07
N ILE A 128 15.86 5.24 15.08
CA ILE A 128 14.85 6.22 15.52
C ILE A 128 14.58 7.25 14.43
N VAL A 129 15.63 7.85 13.85
CA VAL A 129 15.47 8.88 12.82
C VAL A 129 14.78 8.30 11.58
N SER A 130 15.22 7.13 11.08
CA SER A 130 14.58 6.50 9.94
C SER A 130 13.12 6.12 10.23
N ALA A 131 12.82 5.59 11.42
CA ALA A 131 11.46 5.24 11.80
C ALA A 131 10.55 6.47 11.87
N VAL A 132 11.01 7.58 12.46
CA VAL A 132 10.24 8.84 12.53
C VAL A 132 9.98 9.42 11.15
N VAL A 133 11.00 9.45 10.28
CA VAL A 133 10.84 9.93 8.89
C VAL A 133 9.79 9.09 8.17
N ILE A 134 9.92 7.76 8.21
CA ILE A 134 8.94 6.85 7.59
C ILE A 134 7.54 7.10 8.16
N LEU A 135 7.41 7.16 9.48
CA LEU A 135 6.12 7.39 10.15
C LEU A 135 5.45 8.67 9.67
N VAL A 136 6.17 9.80 9.64
CA VAL A 136 5.61 11.10 9.23
C VAL A 136 5.13 11.08 7.78
N PHE A 137 5.97 10.64 6.85
CA PHE A 137 5.62 10.63 5.42
C PHE A 137 4.52 9.61 5.11
N PHE A 138 4.58 8.41 5.70
CA PHE A 138 3.51 7.42 5.51
C PHE A 138 2.19 7.83 6.16
N THR A 139 2.22 8.57 7.27
CA THR A 139 0.99 9.10 7.88
C THR A 139 0.28 10.05 6.92
N LEU A 140 1.02 10.99 6.32
CA LEU A 140 0.47 11.91 5.32
C LEU A 140 -0.03 11.17 4.08
N TYR A 141 0.74 10.19 3.62
CA TYR A 141 0.36 9.34 2.49
C TYR A 141 -0.96 8.60 2.76
N CYS A 142 -1.07 7.87 3.87
CA CYS A 142 -2.27 7.14 4.25
C CYS A 142 -3.47 8.08 4.44
N ALA A 143 -3.28 9.24 5.07
CA ALA A 143 -4.33 10.25 5.22
C ALA A 143 -4.86 10.70 3.85
N SER A 144 -3.98 10.96 2.88
CA SER A 144 -4.38 11.32 1.52
C SER A 144 -5.18 10.21 0.83
N GLY A 145 -4.83 8.94 1.07
CA GLY A 145 -5.53 7.77 0.54
C GLY A 145 -6.96 7.64 1.08
N VAL A 146 -7.16 7.83 2.39
CA VAL A 146 -8.49 7.83 3.00
C VAL A 146 -9.36 8.97 2.46
N VAL A 147 -8.79 10.16 2.28
CA VAL A 147 -9.49 11.31 1.68
C VAL A 147 -9.90 11.03 0.24
N ALA A 148 -9.00 10.46 -0.57
CA ALA A 148 -9.32 10.05 -1.94
C ALA A 148 -10.44 9.01 -1.98
N GLY A 149 -10.39 8.01 -1.10
CA GLY A 149 -11.48 7.03 -0.95
C GLY A 149 -12.81 7.68 -0.60
N ALA A 150 -12.84 8.55 0.42
CA ALA A 150 -14.06 9.25 0.84
C ALA A 150 -14.69 10.08 -0.29
N ARG A 151 -13.87 10.79 -1.08
CA ARG A 151 -14.31 11.54 -2.26
C ARG A 151 -14.87 10.65 -3.36
N LEU A 152 -14.30 9.45 -3.55
CA LEU A 152 -14.82 8.47 -4.48
C LEU A 152 -16.20 7.98 -4.05
N PHE A 153 -16.39 7.66 -2.77
CA PHE A 153 -17.70 7.23 -2.27
C PHE A 153 -18.75 8.34 -2.33
N GLU A 154 -18.35 9.58 -2.04
CA GLU A 154 -19.20 10.76 -2.20
C GLU A 154 -19.68 10.91 -3.66
N SER A 155 -18.77 10.81 -4.63
CA SER A 155 -19.12 10.98 -6.05
C SER A 155 -19.88 9.80 -6.65
N MET A 156 -19.54 8.57 -6.27
CA MET A 156 -20.13 7.36 -6.86
C MET A 156 -21.41 6.88 -6.20
N PHE A 157 -21.57 7.11 -4.90
CA PHE A 157 -22.73 6.61 -4.13
C PHE A 157 -23.58 7.72 -3.53
N GLY A 158 -23.15 8.99 -3.65
CA GLY A 158 -23.84 10.12 -3.02
C GLY A 158 -23.76 10.12 -1.51
N MET A 159 -22.80 9.39 -0.94
CA MET A 159 -22.62 9.32 0.50
C MET A 159 -22.08 10.66 1.01
N GLN A 160 -22.56 11.11 2.16
CA GLN A 160 -21.99 12.30 2.80
C GLN A 160 -20.51 12.07 3.09
N TYR A 161 -19.66 13.03 2.69
CA TYR A 161 -18.20 12.94 2.80
C TYR A 161 -17.71 12.51 4.19
N GLU A 162 -18.24 13.10 5.27
CA GLU A 162 -17.83 12.75 6.63
C GLU A 162 -18.12 11.28 6.97
N SER A 163 -19.29 10.78 6.59
CA SER A 163 -19.66 9.37 6.78
C SER A 163 -18.76 8.44 5.98
N ALA A 164 -18.46 8.80 4.72
CA ALA A 164 -17.56 8.04 3.85
C ALA A 164 -16.12 8.01 4.39
N LEU A 165 -15.66 9.13 4.94
CA LEU A 165 -14.34 9.26 5.56
C LEU A 165 -14.20 8.35 6.78
N TRP A 166 -15.14 8.43 7.73
CA TRP A 166 -15.09 7.62 8.95
C TRP A 166 -15.26 6.13 8.67
N LEU A 167 -16.17 5.78 7.76
CA LEU A 167 -16.37 4.38 7.35
C LEU A 167 -15.13 3.83 6.63
N GLY A 168 -14.56 4.59 5.69
CA GLY A 168 -13.35 4.22 4.97
C GLY A 168 -12.17 4.03 5.93
N ALA A 169 -11.93 4.99 6.83
CA ALA A 169 -10.88 4.90 7.83
C ALA A 169 -11.05 3.67 8.73
N PHE A 170 -12.26 3.45 9.26
CA PHE A 170 -12.56 2.31 10.13
C PHE A 170 -12.34 0.98 9.41
N CYS A 171 -12.90 0.81 8.21
CA CYS A 171 -12.73 -0.40 7.42
C CYS A 171 -11.26 -0.64 7.11
N THR A 172 -10.52 0.38 6.67
CA THR A 172 -9.09 0.27 6.36
C THR A 172 -8.26 -0.15 7.56
N ILE A 173 -8.46 0.49 8.71
CA ILE A 173 -7.76 0.13 9.94
C ILE A 173 -8.09 -1.31 10.33
N ALA A 174 -9.38 -1.68 10.34
CA ALA A 174 -9.82 -3.01 10.75
C ALA A 174 -9.20 -4.12 9.88
N TYR A 175 -9.25 -4.01 8.55
CA TYR A 175 -8.73 -5.08 7.69
C TYR A 175 -7.20 -5.14 7.68
N VAL A 176 -6.50 -4.00 7.78
CA VAL A 176 -5.03 -3.99 7.84
C VAL A 176 -4.54 -4.60 9.15
N PHE A 177 -5.17 -4.26 10.27
CA PHE A 177 -4.78 -4.75 11.59
C PHE A 177 -5.03 -6.25 11.74
N ILE A 178 -6.09 -6.76 11.11
CA ILE A 178 -6.44 -8.19 11.16
C ILE A 178 -5.64 -8.99 10.12
N GLY A 179 -5.47 -8.49 8.90
CA GLY A 179 -4.97 -9.30 7.79
C GLY A 179 -3.45 -9.53 7.76
N GLY A 180 -2.65 -8.57 8.23
CA GLY A 180 -1.19 -8.61 8.05
C GLY A 180 -0.74 -8.55 6.58
N PHE A 181 0.57 -8.60 6.33
CA PHE A 181 1.14 -8.42 4.98
C PHE A 181 0.67 -9.47 3.96
N LEU A 182 0.42 -10.71 4.40
CA LEU A 182 -0.02 -11.78 3.52
C LEU A 182 -1.43 -11.52 2.97
N ALA A 183 -2.37 -11.08 3.82
CA ALA A 183 -3.69 -10.66 3.37
C ALA A 183 -3.60 -9.51 2.36
N VAL A 184 -2.83 -8.47 2.71
CA VAL A 184 -2.68 -7.26 1.89
C VAL A 184 -2.10 -7.59 0.52
N SER A 185 -1.07 -8.44 0.46
CA SER A 185 -0.44 -8.80 -0.82
C SER A 185 -1.39 -9.55 -1.76
N TRP A 186 -2.27 -10.39 -1.21
CA TRP A 186 -3.26 -11.12 -2.01
C TRP A 186 -4.43 -10.22 -2.42
N THR A 187 -4.87 -9.30 -1.57
CA THR A 187 -5.88 -8.31 -1.97
C THR A 187 -5.35 -7.37 -3.05
N ASP A 188 -4.07 -7.01 -2.99
CA ASP A 188 -3.42 -6.17 -4.00
C ASP A 188 -3.24 -6.89 -5.36
N THR A 189 -3.32 -8.23 -5.38
CA THR A 189 -3.17 -9.03 -6.60
C THR A 189 -4.48 -9.17 -7.38
N VAL A 190 -5.63 -8.97 -6.73
CA VAL A 190 -6.98 -9.19 -7.27
C VAL A 190 -7.56 -7.89 -7.80
#